data_AF-A0A5J5DMH9-F1
#
_entry.id   AF-A0A5J5DMH9-F1
#
_cell.length_a   1.000
_cell.length_b   1.000
_cell.length_c   1.000
_cell.angle_alpha   90.00
_cell.angle_beta   90.00
_cell.angle_gamma   90.00
#
_symmetry.space_group_name_H-M   'P 1'
#
loop_
_entity.id
_entity.type
_entity.pdbx_description
1 polymer ?
#
loop_
_entity_poly.entity_id
_entity_poly.type
_entity_poly.pdbx_seq_one_letter_code
_entity_poly.pdbx_strand_id
1 'polypeptide(L)'
;MNLKDVWKWNTRLSAVYALGIWTMVGSYAYFRYTGRFKDTPVKEEVQEPEDPNKVVYLSDHSKTVIVYKKDFVPYSTRIYNYIKSFSSQPGRGDGDK
;
A
#
# COMPACT_ATOMS: atom_id res chain seq x y z
N MET A 1 -11.67 -52.62 -16.78
CA MET A 1 -11.33 -51.33 -17.43
C MET A 1 -10.95 -51.62 -18.86
N ASN A 2 -11.65 -51.06 -19.84
CA ASN A 2 -11.36 -51.30 -21.24
C ASN A 2 -10.24 -50.35 -21.71
N LEU A 3 -9.38 -50.75 -22.65
CA LEU A 3 -8.28 -49.91 -23.14
C LEU A 3 -8.77 -48.56 -23.71
N LYS A 4 -9.99 -48.55 -24.26
CA LYS A 4 -10.67 -47.34 -24.76
C LYS A 4 -10.98 -46.33 -23.65
N ASP A 5 -11.28 -46.81 -22.44
CA ASP A 5 -11.60 -45.95 -21.30
C ASP A 5 -10.35 -45.23 -20.79
N VAL A 6 -9.22 -45.94 -20.76
CA VAL A 6 -7.91 -45.39 -20.39
C VAL A 6 -7.49 -44.30 -21.37
N TRP A 7 -7.67 -44.54 -22.67
CA TRP A 7 -7.33 -43.55 -23.69
C TRP A 7 -8.22 -42.30 -23.61
N LYS A 8 -9.54 -42.49 -23.41
CA LYS A 8 -10.49 -41.40 -23.22
C LYS A 8 -10.19 -40.56 -21.97
N TRP A 9 -9.72 -41.19 -20.89
CA TRP A 9 -9.31 -40.50 -19.68
C TRP A 9 -8.03 -39.68 -19.87
N ASN A 10 -7.03 -40.25 -20.55
CA ASN A 10 -5.80 -39.54 -20.88
C ASN A 10 -6.06 -38.30 -21.76
N THR A 11 -6.92 -38.43 -22.77
CA THR A 11 -7.27 -37.29 -23.65
C THR A 11 -7.95 -36.16 -22.86
N ARG A 12 -8.85 -36.52 -21.93
CA ARG A 12 -9.52 -35.53 -21.07
C ARG A 12 -8.54 -34.81 -20.16
N LEU A 13 -7.62 -35.53 -19.52
CA LEU A 13 -6.59 -34.92 -18.68
C LEU A 13 -5.60 -34.07 -19.47
N SER A 14 -5.18 -34.55 -20.64
CA SER A 14 -4.30 -33.80 -21.54
C SER A 14 -4.95 -32.50 -22.00
N ALA A 15 -6.25 -32.50 -22.30
CA ALA A 15 -6.99 -31.29 -22.65
C ALA A 15 -7.04 -30.28 -21.50
N VAL A 16 -7.30 -30.72 -20.26
CA VAL A 16 -7.29 -29.85 -19.08
C VAL A 16 -5.90 -29.26 -18.84
N TYR A 17 -4.86 -30.07 -19.00
CA TYR A 17 -3.47 -29.62 -18.85
C TYR A 17 -3.06 -28.61 -19.91
N ALA A 18 -3.40 -28.86 -21.18
CA ALA A 18 -3.16 -27.94 -22.28
C ALA A 18 -3.87 -26.60 -22.07
N LEU A 19 -5.15 -26.62 -21.64
CA LEU A 19 -5.90 -25.41 -21.29
C LEU A 19 -5.25 -24.66 -20.11
N GLY A 20 -4.79 -25.37 -19.09
CA GLY A 20 -4.09 -24.77 -17.94
C GLY A 20 -2.79 -24.07 -18.35
N ILE A 21 -1.95 -24.72 -19.16
CA ILE A 21 -0.72 -24.09 -19.67
C ILE A 21 -1.06 -22.88 -20.54
N TRP A 22 -2.03 -23.00 -21.44
CA TRP A 22 -2.37 -21.92 -22.36
C TRP A 22 -2.97 -20.70 -21.64
N THR A 23 -3.71 -20.91 -20.55
CA THR A 23 -4.20 -19.81 -19.71
C THR A 23 -3.09 -19.15 -18.91
N MET A 24 -2.09 -19.89 -18.40
CA MET A 24 -0.89 -19.29 -17.80
C MET A 24 -0.09 -18.46 -18.82
N VAL A 25 0.20 -19.01 -20.00
CA VAL A 25 0.95 -18.30 -21.05
C VAL A 25 0.16 -17.07 -21.53
N GLY A 26 -1.15 -17.23 -21.75
CA GLY A 26 -2.04 -16.16 -22.19
C GLY A 26 -2.17 -15.05 -21.16
N SER A 27 -2.32 -15.37 -19.88
CA SER A 27 -2.35 -14.37 -18.80
C SER A 27 -1.01 -13.65 -18.68
N TYR A 28 0.11 -14.36 -18.74
CA TYR A 28 1.44 -13.75 -18.73
C TYR A 28 1.63 -12.78 -19.91
N ALA A 29 1.30 -13.20 -21.12
CA ALA A 29 1.38 -12.35 -22.31
C ALA A 29 0.43 -11.15 -22.22
N TYR A 30 -0.80 -11.36 -21.73
CA TYR A 30 -1.78 -10.30 -21.53
C TYR A 30 -1.29 -9.25 -20.51
N PHE A 31 -0.76 -9.67 -19.36
CA PHE A 31 -0.21 -8.75 -18.37
C PHE A 31 1.06 -8.04 -18.85
N ARG A 32 1.88 -8.71 -19.67
CA ARG A 32 3.04 -8.10 -20.31
C ARG A 32 2.63 -7.04 -21.33
N TYR A 33 1.61 -7.32 -22.15
CA TYR A 33 1.11 -6.40 -23.18
C TYR A 33 0.33 -5.22 -22.62
N THR A 34 -0.55 -5.45 -21.65
CA THR A 34 -1.34 -4.41 -20.96
C THR A 34 -0.49 -3.50 -20.07
N GLY A 35 0.83 -3.75 -20.00
CA GLY A 35 1.78 -2.86 -19.35
C GLY A 35 1.67 -2.83 -17.83
N ARG A 36 0.93 -3.75 -17.20
CA ARG A 36 0.89 -3.85 -15.73
C ARG A 36 2.19 -4.37 -15.12
N PHE A 37 3.05 -5.00 -15.93
CA PHE A 37 4.44 -5.31 -15.60
C PHE A 37 5.43 -4.32 -16.24
N LYS A 38 5.00 -3.13 -16.67
CA LYS A 38 5.89 -1.98 -16.81
C LYS A 38 6.11 -1.37 -15.42
N ASP A 39 6.53 -2.19 -14.47
CA ASP A 39 7.51 -1.70 -13.53
C ASP A 39 8.79 -1.64 -14.33
N THR A 40 8.96 -0.46 -14.94
CA THR A 40 10.21 0.28 -14.97
C THR A 40 11.31 -0.49 -14.23
N PRO A 41 12.47 -0.81 -14.83
CA PRO A 41 13.63 -1.02 -13.98
C PRO A 41 13.65 0.21 -13.09
N VAL A 42 13.47 0.02 -11.78
CA VAL A 42 13.67 1.09 -10.82
C VAL A 42 15.16 1.39 -10.93
N LYS A 43 15.50 2.18 -11.95
CA LYS A 43 16.67 3.03 -11.95
C LYS A 43 16.60 3.67 -10.58
N GLU A 44 17.71 3.52 -9.88
CA GLU A 44 18.09 4.25 -8.69
C GLU A 44 17.91 5.75 -8.93
N GLU A 45 16.68 6.22 -8.96
CA GLU A 45 16.39 7.59 -8.57
C GLU A 45 16.09 7.48 -7.09
N VAL A 46 17.20 7.48 -6.34
CA VAL A 46 17.29 8.18 -5.07
C VAL A 46 16.62 9.53 -5.32
N GLN A 47 15.30 9.59 -5.12
CA GLN A 47 14.56 10.83 -5.12
C GLN A 47 15.11 11.59 -3.92
N GLU A 48 16.07 12.46 -4.21
CA GLU A 48 16.54 13.50 -3.33
C GLU A 48 15.29 14.13 -2.69
N PRO A 49 15.17 14.12 -1.36
CA PRO A 49 13.96 14.58 -0.72
C PRO A 49 13.79 16.07 -1.01
N GLU A 50 12.86 16.41 -1.91
CA GLU A 50 12.42 17.76 -2.26
C GLU A 50 12.00 18.60 -1.02
N ASP A 51 11.69 17.92 0.09
CA ASP A 51 11.25 18.52 1.34
C ASP A 51 12.07 17.96 2.52
N PRO A 52 12.79 18.80 3.29
CA PRO A 52 13.56 18.37 4.47
C PRO A 52 12.71 17.69 5.56
N ASN A 53 11.39 17.77 5.48
CA ASN A 53 10.46 17.11 6.40
C ASN A 53 9.98 15.73 5.96
N LYS A 54 10.44 15.22 4.81
CA LYS A 54 10.00 13.95 4.26
C LYS A 54 11.12 12.94 4.28
N VAL A 55 10.97 11.90 5.10
CA VAL A 55 11.92 10.79 5.17
C VAL A 55 11.29 9.58 4.48
N VAL A 56 11.93 9.10 3.41
CA VAL A 56 11.47 7.95 2.64
C VAL A 56 12.38 6.77 2.94
N TYR A 57 11.80 5.69 3.48
CA TYR A 57 12.47 4.41 3.66
C TYR A 57 11.97 3.47 2.57
N LEU A 58 12.91 2.96 1.76
CA LEU A 58 12.65 1.96 0.74
C LEU A 58 13.21 0.62 1.21
N SER A 59 12.35 -0.40 1.22
CA SER A 59 12.72 -1.81 1.32
C SER A 59 12.34 -2.50 0.02
N ASP A 60 12.91 -3.67 -0.24
CA ASP A 60 12.67 -4.48 -1.44
C ASP A 60 11.17 -4.78 -1.70
N HIS A 61 10.34 -4.69 -0.67
CA HIS A 61 8.91 -5.01 -0.75
C HIS A 61 7.99 -3.91 -0.22
N SER A 62 8.51 -2.82 0.34
CA SER A 62 7.68 -1.77 0.93
C SER A 62 8.31 -0.39 0.84
N LYS A 63 7.45 0.62 0.70
CA LYS A 63 7.83 2.04 0.71
C LYS A 63 7.14 2.72 1.88
N THR A 64 7.91 3.11 2.89
CA THR A 64 7.41 3.87 4.04
C THR A 64 7.79 5.33 3.86
N VAL A 65 6.78 6.21 3.83
CA VAL A 65 6.97 7.66 3.72
C VAL A 65 6.56 8.32 5.03
N ILE A 66 7.53 8.83 5.77
CA ILE A 66 7.30 9.61 6.99
C ILE A 66 7.28 11.08 6.61
N VAL A 67 6.16 11.77 6.88
CA VAL A 67 6.00 13.20 6.59
C VAL A 67 5.78 13.95 7.90
N TYR A 68 6.76 14.77 8.28
CA TYR A 68 6.65 15.64 9.46
C TYR A 68 5.90 16.93 9.09
N LYS A 69 4.71 17.13 9.66
CA LYS A 69 3.91 18.35 9.43
C LYS A 69 4.36 19.45 10.40
N LYS A 70 4.76 20.61 9.87
CA LYS A 70 5.32 21.73 10.64
C LYS A 70 4.37 22.40 11.65
N ASP A 71 3.05 22.19 11.55
CA ASP A 71 2.06 22.82 12.45
C ASP A 71 1.05 21.80 13.03
N PHE A 72 1.47 20.55 13.20
CA PHE A 72 0.59 19.52 13.73
C PHE A 72 0.47 19.61 15.24
N VAL A 73 -0.65 20.14 15.74
CA VAL A 73 -1.03 20.05 17.15
C VAL A 73 -1.67 18.67 17.39
N PRO A 74 -1.07 17.80 18.23
CA PRO A 74 -1.66 16.50 18.57
C PRO A 74 -3.12 16.62 19.02
N TYR A 75 -3.97 15.67 18.62
CA TYR A 75 -5.37 15.66 19.05
C TYR A 75 -5.50 15.66 20.57
N SER A 76 -4.59 15.02 21.28
CA SER A 76 -4.50 15.06 22.75
C SER A 76 -4.36 16.49 23.27
N THR A 77 -3.45 17.30 22.71
CA THR A 77 -3.30 18.71 23.07
C THR A 77 -4.51 19.56 22.70
N ARG A 78 -5.20 19.25 21.60
CA ARG A 78 -6.46 19.94 21.23
C ARG A 78 -7.57 19.67 22.25
N ILE A 79 -7.75 18.41 22.62
CA ILE A 79 -8.76 17.98 23.61
C ILE A 79 -8.42 18.57 24.99
N TYR A 80 -7.15 18.52 25.39
CA TYR A 80 -6.69 19.13 26.64
C TYR A 80 -6.97 20.63 26.68
N ASN A 81 -6.62 21.37 25.62
CA ASN A 81 -6.89 22.81 25.55
C ASN A 81 -8.39 23.13 25.53
N TYR A 82 -9.20 22.30 24.86
CA TYR A 82 -10.65 22.42 24.88
C TYR A 82 -11.21 22.25 26.30
N ILE A 83 -10.87 21.17 27.00
CA ILE A 83 -11.32 20.94 28.38
C ILE A 83 -10.81 22.04 29.33
N LYS A 84 -9.55 22.45 29.17
CA LYS A 84 -8.96 23.56 29.93
C LYS A 84 -9.71 24.88 29.69
N SER A 85 -10.18 25.14 28.47
CA SER A 85 -10.96 26.35 28.18
C SER A 85 -12.32 26.37 28.89
N PHE A 86 -12.91 25.20 29.20
CA PHE A 86 -14.12 25.11 30.03
C PHE A 86 -13.85 25.28 31.52
N SER A 87 -12.68 24.85 32.01
CA SER A 87 -12.29 25.04 33.42
C SER A 87 -11.71 26.43 33.71
N SER A 88 -11.37 27.20 32.68
CA SER A 88 -10.80 28.55 32.80
C SER A 88 -11.94 29.59 32.73
N GLN A 89 -12.60 29.83 33.86
CA GLN A 89 -13.69 30.80 33.95
C GLN A 89 -13.19 32.24 33.66
N PRO A 90 -13.98 33.11 32.98
CA PRO A 90 -13.64 34.52 32.80
C PRO A 90 -13.86 35.27 34.11
N GLY A 91 -12.80 35.92 34.62
CA GLY A 91 -12.91 36.94 35.65
C GLY A 91 -13.08 36.42 37.09
N ARG A 92 -11.96 36.30 37.81
CA ARG A 92 -11.95 36.64 39.24
C ARG A 92 -10.89 37.72 39.39
N GLY A 93 -11.34 38.98 39.44
CA GLY A 93 -10.50 40.12 39.75
C GLY A 93 -9.83 39.88 41.09
N ASP A 94 -8.50 39.88 41.07
CA ASP A 94 -7.68 39.94 42.26
C ASP A 94 -7.68 41.41 42.71
N GLY A 95 -8.71 41.75 43.48
CA GLY A 95 -8.69 42.90 44.37
C GLY A 95 -8.21 42.43 45.74
N ASP A 96 -7.29 43.19 46.31
CA ASP A 96 -6.77 43.15 47.69
C ASP A 96 -5.69 42.09 48.00
N LYS A 97 -4.41 42.44 47.76
CA LYS A 97 -3.50 43.02 48.78
C LYS A 97 -2.11 43.33 48.22
#